data_AF-A0A372LCD9-F1
#
_entry.id   AF-A0A372LCD9-F1
#
_cell.length_a   1.000
_cell.length_b   1.000
_cell.length_c   1.000
_cell.angle_alpha   90.00
_cell.angle_beta   90.00
_cell.angle_gamma   90.00
#
_symmetry.space_group_name_H-M   'P 1'
#
loop_
_entity.id
_entity.type
_entity.pdbx_description
1 polymer ?
#
loop_
_entity_poly.entity_id
_entity_poly.type
_entity_poly.pdbx_seq_one_letter_code
_entity_poly.pdbx_strand_id
1 'polypeptide(L)' 'MIQSSIEFFKNLPAKQCSECGEKIEEQHECYGNKCDKCNHISN' A
#
# COMPACT_ATOMS: atom_id res chain seq x y z
N MET A 1 8.17 20.00 -16.43
CA MET A 1 6.75 19.79 -16.77
C MET A 1 5.98 19.64 -15.48
N ILE A 2 4.89 20.39 -15.29
CA ILE A 2 3.97 20.19 -14.17
C ILE A 2 3.02 19.09 -14.60
N GLN A 3 3.15 17.90 -14.03
CA GLN A 3 2.25 16.79 -14.27
C GLN A 3 0.88 17.14 -13.68
N SER A 4 -0.21 16.85 -14.41
CA SER A 4 -1.56 17.08 -13.88
C SER A 4 -1.76 16.26 -12.61
N SER A 5 -2.37 16.86 -11.58
CA SER A 5 -2.72 16.15 -10.35
C SER A 5 -3.56 14.90 -10.65
N ILE A 6 -4.46 14.98 -11.63
CA ILE A 6 -5.28 13.86 -12.10
C ILE A 6 -4.41 12.73 -12.66
N GLU A 7 -3.37 13.06 -13.44
CA GLU A 7 -2.46 12.07 -13.99
C GLU A 7 -1.58 11.42 -12.91
N PHE A 8 -1.21 12.16 -11.86
CA PHE A 8 -0.52 11.59 -10.71
C PHE A 8 -1.40 10.54 -10.01
N PHE A 9 -2.65 10.88 -9.68
CA PHE A 9 -3.55 9.96 -8.98
C PHE A 9 -3.91 8.71 -9.81
N LYS A 10 -4.03 8.84 -11.14
CA LYS A 10 -4.27 7.70 -12.05
C LYS A 10 -3.11 6.72 -12.10
N ASN A 11 -1.89 7.20 -11.86
CA ASN A 11 -0.66 6.40 -11.92
C ASN A 11 -0.08 6.15 -10.51
N LEU A 12 -0.89 6.28 -9.46
CA LEU A 12 -0.47 5.94 -8.10
C LEU A 12 -0.04 4.48 -8.06
N PRO A 13 1.17 4.17 -7.56
CA PRO A 13 1.58 2.79 -7.37
C PRO A 13 0.66 2.09 -6.38
N ALA A 14 0.58 0.77 -6.50
CA ALA A 14 -0.12 -0.04 -5.51
C ALA A 14 0.51 0.15 -4.13
N LYS A 15 -0.33 0.04 -3.08
CA LYS A 15 0.11 0.15 -1.69
C LYS A 15 1.14 -0.93 -1.38
N GLN A 16 2.26 -0.53 -0.77
CA GLN A 16 3.35 -1.44 -0.38
C GLN A 16 3.43 -1.57 1.14
N CYS A 17 3.82 -2.74 1.60
CA CYS A 17 4.06 -3.03 3.01
C CYS A 17 5.28 -2.25 3.51
N SER A 18 5.15 -1.53 4.62
CA SER A 18 6.26 -0.79 5.22
C SER A 18 7.35 -1.69 5.84
N GLU A 19 7.10 -3.00 5.99
CA GLU A 19 8.08 -3.95 6.55
C GLU A 19 8.77 -4.79 5.50
N CYS A 20 8.01 -5.42 4.59
CA CYS A 20 8.59 -6.31 3.57
C CYS A 20 8.66 -5.70 2.17
N GLY A 21 8.05 -4.53 1.93
CA GLY A 21 8.01 -3.89 0.61
C GLY A 21 7.07 -4.54 -0.41
N GLU A 22 6.51 -5.70 -0.10
CA GLU A 22 5.56 -6.41 -0.95
C GLU A 22 4.27 -5.61 -1.15
N LYS A 23 3.60 -5.84 -2.29
CA LYS A 23 2.27 -5.28 -2.55
C LYS A 23 1.29 -5.75 -1.47
N ILE A 24 0.57 -4.80 -0.89
CA ILE A 24 -0.55 -5.12 0.00
C ILE A 24 -1.74 -5.51 -0.88
N GLU A 25 -2.09 -6.80 -0.86
CA GLU A 25 -3.37 -7.27 -1.39
C GLU A 25 -4.51 -6.80 -0.47
N GLU A 26 -5.68 -6.54 -1.04
CA GLU A 26 -6.79 -5.86 -0.38
C GLU A 26 -7.04 -6.38 1.05
N GLN A 27 -6.80 -5.50 2.03
CA GLN A 27 -7.18 -5.71 3.40
C GLN A 27 -8.55 -5.07 3.64
N HIS A 28 -9.40 -5.73 4.44
CA HIS A 28 -10.68 -5.17 4.86
C HIS A 28 -10.51 -3.80 5.57
N GLU A 29 -9.34 -3.59 6.17
CA GLU A 29 -8.91 -2.35 6.82
C GLU A 29 -7.92 -1.56 5.95
N CYS A 30 -8.40 -0.55 5.24
CA CYS A 30 -7.56 0.24 4.32
C CYS A 30 -6.50 1.12 5.02
N TYR A 31 -6.53 1.26 6.35
CA TYR A 31 -5.61 2.12 7.10
C TYR A 31 -4.26 1.46 7.45
N GLY A 32 -4.15 0.12 7.41
CA GLY A 32 -2.93 -0.58 7.83
C GLY A 32 -1.79 -0.46 6.81
N ASN A 33 -0.57 -0.12 7.22
CA ASN A 33 0.60 -0.01 6.33
C ASN A 33 1.44 -1.29 6.24
N LYS A 34 1.07 -2.34 6.97
CA LYS A 34 1.68 -3.68 6.95
C LYS A 34 0.78 -4.63 6.19
N CYS A 35 1.34 -5.59 5.45
CA CYS A 35 0.54 -6.67 4.84
C CYS A 35 0.11 -7.69 5.90
N ASP A 36 -0.92 -8.50 5.62
CA ASP A 36 -1.37 -9.58 6.52
C ASP A 36 -0.20 -10.43 7.06
N LYS A 37 0.72 -10.84 6.17
CA LYS A 37 1.89 -11.67 6.56
C LYS A 37 2.74 -11.03 7.65
N CYS A 38 2.90 -9.71 7.62
CA CYS A 38 3.67 -8.95 8.61
C CYS A 38 2.81 -8.55 9.82
N ASN A 39 1.49 -8.48 9.65
CA ASN A 39 0.55 -8.14 10.72
C ASN A 39 0.26 -9.33 11.66
N HIS A 40 0.40 -10.57 11.17
CA HIS A 40 0.17 -11.82 11.93
C HIS A 40 1.31 -12.25 12.86
N ILE A 41 2.14 -11.31 13.34
CA ILE A 41 3.07 -11.62 14.46
C ILE A 41 2.26 -11.54 15.76
N SER A 42 1.48 -12.59 16.01
CA SER A 42 0.81 -12.81 17.28
C SER A 42 1.38 -14.07 17.93
N ASN A 43 2.30 -13.83 18.86
CA ASN A 43 2.74 -14.68 19.98
C ASN A 43 3.57 -15.93 19.67
#